data_AF-A0A926N9S9-F1
#
_entry.id   AF-A0A926N9S9-F1
#
_cell.length_a   1.000
_cell.length_b   1.000
_cell.length_c   1.000
_cell.angle_alpha   90.00
_cell.angle_beta   90.00
_cell.angle_gamma   90.00
#
_symmetry.space_group_name_H-M   'P 1'
#
loop_
_entity.id
_entity.type
_entity.pdbx_description
1 polymer ?
#
loop_
_entity_poly.entity_id
_entity_poly.type
_entity_poly.pdbx_seq_one_letter_code
_entity_poly.pdbx_strand_id
1 'polypeptide(L)'
;MYKKIIIVYFCFFLLFSLFTGCNSKDHSNKNQIYQTLLEKGYFEEKSKAFFYDNFGNILTNTIDPYKVYWNIKLSQSLGIDINTGSMNMIKGKLQNQERISQETNLYDIYVGASLDKLIMKEPNKKNRDAYTQVLFDNHYDQEDGLFYWKSKNESVEDKITATTLAITIIKQLDTTDIELDKTRTTLEKLFLDDAYFTNKTSEMQKNLLNRGGAILKSLQDLNVSHDRFPHSKVEQRKKWVDHWLNEINQKKEFQDIFAKNEMIINLYHATTYMGISSKFSGNLYNDSIISIVSTHKDPQLLYKTIYVNALIKTKELTDEELKTINEMRKNWVYKGNIQFTLKDNYYGLLTAQSINFPFNRKKLLNTIDTYTKNRELTVRETFFWVLTLDELNELEKNKRKILDSYRKISSKGEERLEDQYYLTYIYHILKKKFKDVDIKKIKINKEKINDFILNSKNSKELFYAFMIYHYHYPNIKIENIESHVHQYRDDKTGGYYFNNENRITNIISIYDMILLKKHNGLHLNQRELNHLESLLKQHQEKHGATFMTIPSYNTKNLQLYYQSQLTLETIYYGIFINQYILENL
;
A
#
# COMPACT_ATOMS: atom_id res chain seq x y z
N MET A 1 18.84 -66.68 -0.53
CA MET A 1 17.53 -66.07 -0.84
C MET A 1 17.37 -64.67 -0.24
N TYR A 2 17.68 -64.46 1.05
CA TYR A 2 17.58 -63.15 1.73
C TYR A 2 18.35 -61.98 1.09
N LYS A 3 19.56 -62.19 0.56
CA LYS A 3 20.34 -61.12 -0.10
C LYS A 3 19.68 -60.58 -1.39
N LYS A 4 18.91 -61.39 -2.12
CA LYS A 4 18.21 -60.94 -3.34
C LYS A 4 16.95 -60.11 -3.02
N ILE A 5 16.29 -60.40 -1.90
CA ILE A 5 15.08 -59.66 -1.46
C ILE A 5 15.44 -58.24 -0.98
N ILE A 6 16.58 -58.09 -0.29
CA ILE A 6 17.05 -56.77 0.20
C ILE A 6 17.43 -55.86 -0.97
N ILE A 7 18.06 -56.39 -2.03
CA ILE A 7 18.40 -55.61 -3.22
C ILE A 7 17.15 -55.17 -3.97
N VAL A 8 16.12 -56.02 -4.05
CA VAL A 8 14.83 -55.64 -4.67
C VAL A 8 14.14 -54.54 -3.87
N TYR A 9 14.09 -54.63 -2.54
CA TYR A 9 13.50 -53.56 -1.70
C TYR A 9 14.30 -52.26 -1.76
N PHE A 10 15.63 -52.31 -1.78
CA PHE A 10 16.48 -51.12 -1.87
C PHE A 10 16.36 -50.45 -3.25
N CYS A 11 16.29 -51.24 -4.32
CA CYS A 11 16.01 -50.72 -5.66
C CYS A 11 14.59 -50.18 -5.77
N PHE A 12 13.59 -50.79 -5.12
CA PHE A 12 12.22 -50.27 -5.07
C PHE A 12 12.15 -48.95 -4.30
N PHE A 13 12.89 -48.82 -3.19
CA PHE A 13 12.96 -47.58 -2.40
C PHE A 13 13.70 -46.47 -3.15
N LEU A 14 14.78 -46.80 -3.87
CA LEU A 14 15.49 -45.85 -4.73
C LEU A 14 14.63 -45.39 -5.92
N LEU A 15 13.95 -46.32 -6.60
CA LEU A 15 12.98 -46.00 -7.66
C LEU A 15 11.83 -45.14 -7.12
N PHE A 16 11.28 -45.49 -5.96
CA PHE A 16 10.22 -44.69 -5.31
C PHE A 16 10.71 -43.28 -4.97
N SER A 17 11.92 -43.15 -4.42
CA SER A 17 12.52 -41.84 -4.09
C SER A 17 12.83 -41.00 -5.34
N LEU A 18 13.19 -41.63 -6.46
CA LEU A 18 13.43 -40.96 -7.75
C LEU A 18 12.11 -40.51 -8.40
N PHE A 19 11.02 -41.27 -8.25
CA PHE A 19 9.69 -40.88 -8.72
C PHE A 19 9.03 -39.80 -7.85
N THR A 20 9.22 -39.82 -6.52
CA THR A 20 8.75 -38.73 -5.63
C THR A 20 9.61 -37.46 -5.72
N GLY A 21 10.88 -37.61 -6.12
CA GLY A 21 11.85 -36.51 -6.20
C GLY A 21 11.57 -35.50 -7.32
N CYS A 22 10.95 -35.91 -8.43
CA CYS A 22 10.63 -35.00 -9.54
C CYS A 22 9.49 -34.01 -9.23
N ASN A 23 8.51 -34.39 -8.40
CA ASN A 23 7.43 -33.48 -7.98
C ASN A 23 7.85 -32.51 -6.86
N SER A 24 8.87 -32.88 -6.05
CA SER A 24 9.31 -32.08 -4.90
C SER A 24 10.01 -30.76 -5.29
N LYS A 25 10.77 -30.74 -6.39
CA LYS A 25 11.48 -29.54 -6.84
C LYS A 25 10.53 -28.47 -7.36
N ASP A 26 9.51 -28.85 -8.11
CA ASP A 26 8.54 -27.92 -8.68
C ASP A 26 7.60 -27.35 -7.59
N HIS A 27 7.22 -28.16 -6.59
CA HIS A 27 6.51 -27.66 -5.39
C HIS A 27 7.35 -26.74 -4.52
N SER A 28 8.65 -27.01 -4.36
CA SER A 28 9.54 -26.15 -3.57
C SER A 28 9.68 -24.74 -4.18
N ASN A 29 9.78 -24.64 -5.51
CA ASN A 29 9.87 -23.36 -6.22
C ASN A 29 8.55 -22.57 -6.21
N LYS A 30 7.39 -23.23 -6.36
CA LYS A 30 6.08 -22.54 -6.30
C LYS A 30 5.76 -22.00 -4.91
N ASN A 31 6.06 -22.77 -3.86
CA ASN A 31 5.91 -22.31 -2.48
C ASN A 31 6.82 -21.10 -2.20
N GLN A 32 8.01 -21.05 -2.79
CA GLN A 32 8.92 -19.91 -2.64
C GLN A 32 8.36 -18.61 -3.24
N ILE A 33 7.64 -18.68 -4.37
CA ILE A 33 7.00 -17.53 -5.01
C ILE A 33 5.86 -17.00 -4.15
N TYR A 34 4.95 -17.87 -3.69
CA TYR A 34 3.86 -17.47 -2.81
C TYR A 34 4.37 -16.92 -1.49
N GLN A 35 5.43 -17.51 -0.92
CA GLN A 35 6.12 -16.98 0.26
C GLN A 35 6.68 -15.58 0.00
N THR A 36 7.34 -15.36 -1.14
CA THR A 36 7.88 -14.04 -1.50
C THR A 36 6.78 -12.99 -1.65
N LEU A 37 5.66 -13.36 -2.28
CA LEU A 37 4.51 -12.47 -2.40
C LEU A 37 3.91 -12.17 -1.03
N LEU A 38 3.64 -13.19 -0.21
CA LEU A 38 3.12 -12.99 1.14
C LEU A 38 4.06 -12.19 2.02
N GLU A 39 5.38 -12.39 1.95
CA GLU A 39 6.35 -11.58 2.69
C GLU A 39 6.21 -10.09 2.36
N LYS A 40 6.00 -9.76 1.08
CA LYS A 40 5.79 -8.38 0.63
C LYS A 40 4.37 -7.85 0.87
N GLY A 41 3.38 -8.75 0.98
CA GLY A 41 1.99 -8.44 1.32
C GLY A 41 1.70 -8.48 2.82
N TYR A 42 2.68 -8.84 3.64
CA TYR A 42 2.58 -8.89 5.09
C TYR A 42 3.16 -7.63 5.71
N PHE A 43 2.36 -6.97 6.52
CA PHE A 43 2.76 -5.79 7.24
C PHE A 43 2.71 -6.05 8.75
N GLU A 44 3.79 -5.74 9.45
CA GLU A 44 3.90 -5.89 10.90
C GLU A 44 4.62 -4.68 11.51
N GLU A 45 4.03 -4.11 12.56
CA GLU A 45 4.61 -3.09 13.43
C GLU A 45 4.49 -3.53 14.91
N LYS A 46 4.84 -2.67 15.88
CA LYS A 46 4.80 -2.97 17.33
C LYS A 46 3.47 -3.56 17.81
N SER A 47 2.32 -3.02 17.38
CA SER A 47 1.00 -3.43 17.87
C SER A 47 0.05 -4.00 16.82
N LYS A 48 0.37 -3.89 15.53
CA LYS A 48 -0.53 -4.28 14.44
C LYS A 48 0.20 -5.19 13.46
N ALA A 49 -0.52 -6.16 12.92
CA ALA A 49 -0.09 -6.95 11.78
C ALA A 49 -1.29 -7.23 10.88
N PHE A 50 -1.07 -7.33 9.57
CA PHE A 50 -2.08 -7.73 8.60
C PHE A 50 -1.51 -8.07 7.23
N PHE A 51 -2.28 -8.82 6.46
CA PHE A 51 -2.04 -9.00 5.03
C PHE A 51 -2.80 -7.95 4.23
N TYR A 52 -2.20 -7.46 3.16
CA TYR A 52 -2.80 -6.52 2.22
C TYR A 52 -2.36 -6.84 0.80
N ASP A 53 -3.24 -6.52 -0.16
CA ASP A 53 -2.98 -6.78 -1.56
C ASP A 53 -2.26 -5.60 -2.22
N ASN A 54 -1.01 -5.83 -2.64
CA ASN A 54 -0.26 -4.89 -3.50
C ASN A 54 0.57 -5.63 -4.56
N PHE A 55 0.22 -6.88 -4.87
CA PHE A 55 1.06 -7.76 -5.68
C PHE A 55 1.20 -7.28 -7.10
N GLY A 56 0.16 -6.66 -7.66
CA GLY A 56 0.21 -6.06 -8.99
C GLY A 56 1.36 -5.06 -9.11
N ASN A 57 1.45 -4.09 -8.19
CA ASN A 57 2.52 -3.09 -8.20
C ASN A 57 3.90 -3.70 -7.90
N ILE A 58 3.95 -4.72 -7.05
CA ILE A 58 5.18 -5.44 -6.71
C ILE A 58 5.74 -6.18 -7.93
N LEU A 59 4.91 -6.93 -8.65
CA LEU A 59 5.35 -7.73 -9.80
C LEU A 59 5.70 -6.86 -11.01
N THR A 60 4.96 -5.78 -11.24
CA THR A 60 5.28 -4.84 -12.34
C THR A 60 6.39 -3.87 -11.98
N ASN A 61 6.89 -3.92 -10.74
CA ASN A 61 7.82 -2.96 -10.16
C ASN A 61 7.33 -1.51 -10.36
N THR A 62 6.03 -1.27 -10.18
CA THR A 62 5.45 0.08 -10.24
C THR A 62 5.78 0.81 -8.95
N ILE A 63 6.76 1.70 -9.04
CA ILE A 63 7.24 2.52 -7.92
C ILE A 63 6.48 3.85 -7.81
N ASP A 64 6.49 4.41 -6.61
CA ASP A 64 6.00 5.76 -6.30
C ASP A 64 7.21 6.70 -6.14
N PRO A 65 7.47 7.65 -7.07
CA PRO A 65 8.64 8.52 -7.01
C PRO A 65 8.74 9.32 -5.72
N TYR A 66 7.62 9.83 -5.20
CA TYR A 66 7.59 10.57 -3.94
C TYR A 66 8.09 9.70 -2.79
N LYS A 67 7.55 8.48 -2.66
CA LYS A 67 7.97 7.57 -1.59
C LYS A 67 9.40 7.10 -1.78
N VAL A 68 9.83 6.84 -3.01
CA VAL A 68 11.22 6.48 -3.31
C VAL A 68 12.17 7.59 -2.85
N TYR A 69 11.89 8.84 -3.22
CA TYR A 69 12.72 9.99 -2.88
C TYR A 69 12.89 10.14 -1.36
N TRP A 70 11.78 10.18 -0.62
CA TRP A 70 11.84 10.36 0.83
C TRP A 70 12.40 9.14 1.55
N ASN A 71 12.18 7.92 1.05
CA ASN A 71 12.84 6.75 1.61
C ASN A 71 14.36 6.80 1.39
N ILE A 72 14.86 7.26 0.24
CA ILE A 72 16.31 7.46 0.03
C ILE A 72 16.85 8.47 1.03
N LYS A 73 16.20 9.63 1.17
CA LYS A 73 16.60 10.68 2.12
C LYS A 73 16.61 10.17 3.57
N LEU A 74 15.58 9.42 3.96
CA LEU A 74 15.49 8.79 5.27
C LEU A 74 16.61 7.76 5.48
N SER A 75 16.90 6.93 4.48
CA SER A 75 18.00 5.96 4.51
C SER A 75 19.34 6.64 4.79
N GLN A 76 19.62 7.73 4.06
CA GLN A 76 20.83 8.54 4.22
C GLN A 76 20.93 9.15 5.61
N SER A 77 19.84 9.72 6.14
CA SER A 77 19.81 10.31 7.48
C SER A 77 20.04 9.28 8.59
N LEU A 78 19.71 8.02 8.36
CA LEU A 78 19.89 6.93 9.31
C LEU A 78 21.22 6.18 9.14
N GLY A 79 22.02 6.51 8.11
CA GLY A 79 23.24 5.75 7.78
C GLY A 79 22.96 4.32 7.32
N ILE A 80 21.79 4.08 6.71
CA ILE A 80 21.36 2.75 6.27
C ILE A 80 21.46 2.66 4.76
N ASP A 81 22.23 1.68 4.27
CA ASP A 81 22.32 1.42 2.85
C ASP A 81 21.01 0.86 2.29
N ILE A 82 20.64 1.36 1.11
CA ILE A 82 19.55 0.77 0.34
C ILE A 82 20.12 -0.43 -0.41
N ASN A 83 19.46 -1.59 -0.28
CA ASN A 83 19.82 -2.81 -0.99
C ASN A 83 20.05 -2.54 -2.49
N THR A 84 21.18 -3.04 -3.02
CA THR A 84 21.61 -2.85 -4.42
C THR A 84 20.56 -3.29 -5.43
N GLY A 85 19.83 -4.38 -5.16
CA GLY A 85 18.73 -4.86 -6.01
C GLY A 85 17.57 -3.86 -6.08
N SER A 86 17.15 -3.30 -4.93
CA SER A 86 16.15 -2.24 -4.88
C SER A 86 16.63 -0.98 -5.61
N MET A 87 17.90 -0.60 -5.45
CA MET A 87 18.48 0.56 -6.13
C MET A 87 18.53 0.36 -7.66
N ASN A 88 18.89 -0.83 -8.13
CA ASN A 88 18.90 -1.17 -9.56
C ASN A 88 17.49 -1.16 -10.16
N MET A 89 16.49 -1.69 -9.44
CA MET A 89 15.08 -1.62 -9.84
C MET A 89 14.62 -0.16 -9.97
N ILE A 90 14.93 0.67 -8.96
CA ILE A 90 14.58 2.10 -8.96
C ILE A 90 15.26 2.79 -10.16
N LYS A 91 16.56 2.57 -10.37
CA LYS A 91 17.32 3.10 -11.52
C LYS A 91 16.67 2.75 -12.86
N GLY A 92 16.39 1.48 -13.09
CA GLY A 92 15.81 1.01 -14.36
C GLY A 92 14.43 1.61 -14.65
N LYS A 93 13.64 1.94 -13.61
CA LYS A 93 12.31 2.55 -13.78
C LYS A 93 12.33 4.07 -13.96
N LEU A 94 13.30 4.75 -13.35
CA LEU A 94 13.38 6.21 -13.42
C LEU A 94 14.15 6.74 -14.65
N GLN A 95 14.93 5.88 -15.32
CA GLN A 95 15.69 6.25 -16.54
C GLN A 95 14.84 6.53 -17.79
N ASN A 96 13.51 6.36 -17.76
CA ASN A 96 12.66 6.53 -18.94
C ASN A 96 12.25 8.00 -19.14
N GLN A 97 12.71 8.61 -20.24
CA GLN A 97 12.64 10.07 -20.49
C GLN A 97 11.23 10.63 -20.73
N GLU A 98 10.26 9.80 -21.14
CA GLU A 98 8.85 10.21 -21.32
C GLU A 98 8.17 10.62 -20.00
N ARG A 99 8.82 10.39 -18.85
CA ARG A 99 8.31 10.74 -17.52
C ARG A 99 8.29 12.25 -17.28
N ILE A 100 9.33 12.98 -17.71
CA ILE A 100 9.53 14.39 -17.32
C ILE A 100 8.45 15.29 -17.92
N SER A 101 8.04 15.02 -19.16
CA SER A 101 6.96 15.77 -19.83
C SER A 101 5.58 15.56 -19.21
N GLN A 102 5.42 14.54 -18.35
CA GLN A 102 4.17 14.26 -17.63
C GLN A 102 4.15 14.89 -16.23
N GLU A 103 5.27 15.43 -15.74
CA GLU A 103 5.36 16.11 -14.44
C GLU A 103 4.83 17.55 -14.59
N THR A 104 3.56 17.76 -14.26
CA THR A 104 2.86 19.03 -14.52
C THR A 104 2.81 19.98 -13.34
N ASN A 105 3.10 19.51 -12.12
CA ASN A 105 3.12 20.35 -10.93
C ASN A 105 4.53 20.46 -10.36
N LEU A 106 4.77 21.57 -9.67
CA LEU A 106 6.07 21.95 -9.13
C LEU A 106 6.67 20.90 -8.16
N TYR A 107 5.82 20.17 -7.45
CA TYR A 107 6.27 19.18 -6.49
C TYR A 107 6.76 17.89 -7.16
N ASP A 108 6.09 17.46 -8.23
CA ASP A 108 6.53 16.33 -9.04
C ASP A 108 7.89 16.61 -9.69
N ILE A 109 8.07 17.83 -10.22
CA ILE A 109 9.36 18.31 -10.76
C ILE A 109 10.46 18.23 -9.69
N TYR A 110 10.16 18.67 -8.47
CA TYR A 110 11.09 18.59 -7.34
C TYR A 110 11.50 17.16 -7.01
N VAL A 111 10.53 16.25 -6.90
CA VAL A 111 10.80 14.84 -6.65
C VAL A 111 11.62 14.24 -7.80
N GLY A 112 11.26 14.53 -9.05
CA GLY A 112 11.93 14.04 -10.24
C GLY A 112 13.39 14.49 -10.32
N ALA A 113 13.63 15.81 -10.26
CA ALA A 113 14.97 16.39 -10.27
C ALA A 113 15.86 15.88 -9.12
N SER A 114 15.27 15.76 -7.92
CA SER A 114 16.00 15.26 -6.75
C SER A 114 16.37 13.78 -6.89
N LEU A 115 15.48 12.95 -7.45
CA LEU A 115 15.77 11.55 -7.71
C LEU A 115 16.87 11.38 -8.74
N ASP A 116 16.83 12.13 -9.84
CA ASP A 116 17.87 12.11 -10.87
C ASP A 116 19.25 12.44 -10.25
N LYS A 117 19.33 13.49 -9.43
CA LYS A 117 20.56 13.83 -8.71
C LYS A 117 21.00 12.71 -7.77
N LEU A 118 20.10 12.18 -6.94
CA LEU A 118 20.44 11.16 -5.96
C LEU A 118 20.89 9.83 -6.58
N ILE A 119 20.30 9.46 -7.72
CA ILE A 119 20.45 8.13 -8.31
C ILE A 119 21.51 8.11 -9.41
N MET A 120 21.53 9.15 -10.25
CA MET A 120 22.50 9.29 -11.34
C MET A 120 23.76 10.05 -10.90
N LYS A 121 23.82 10.50 -9.64
CA LYS A 121 24.82 11.42 -9.04
C LYS A 121 24.72 12.84 -9.60
N GLU A 122 24.47 12.98 -10.89
CA GLU A 122 24.18 14.25 -11.57
C GLU A 122 23.09 14.02 -12.63
N PRO A 123 22.09 14.91 -12.74
CA PRO A 123 21.12 14.83 -13.84
C PRO A 123 21.84 15.08 -15.17
N ASN A 124 21.63 14.22 -16.16
CA ASN A 124 22.22 14.43 -17.49
C ASN A 124 21.67 15.73 -18.14
N LYS A 125 22.44 16.33 -19.07
CA LYS A 125 22.07 17.60 -19.72
C LYS A 125 20.62 17.61 -20.26
N LYS A 126 20.22 16.55 -20.97
CA LYS A 126 18.87 16.45 -21.55
C LYS A 126 17.76 16.51 -20.48
N ASN A 127 17.92 15.80 -19.37
CA ASN A 127 16.95 15.84 -18.27
C ASN A 127 16.95 17.20 -17.58
N ARG A 128 18.12 17.83 -17.38
CA ARG A 128 18.22 19.20 -16.84
C ARG A 128 17.48 20.21 -17.69
N ASP A 129 17.69 20.18 -19.00
CA ASP A 129 17.05 21.07 -19.95
C ASP A 129 15.53 20.86 -19.92
N ALA A 130 15.06 19.61 -19.90
CA ALA A 130 13.63 19.29 -19.82
C ALA A 130 12.97 19.77 -18.51
N TYR A 131 13.59 19.53 -17.35
CA TYR A 131 13.09 20.02 -16.06
C TYR A 131 13.04 21.55 -16.00
N THR A 132 14.08 22.20 -16.52
CA THR A 132 14.16 23.66 -16.59
C THR A 132 13.05 24.20 -17.47
N GLN A 133 12.85 23.61 -18.65
CA GLN A 133 11.79 24.02 -19.56
C GLN A 133 10.41 23.92 -18.91
N VAL A 134 10.06 22.78 -18.33
CA VAL A 134 8.76 22.59 -17.65
C VAL A 134 8.59 23.60 -16.51
N LEU A 135 9.64 23.85 -15.73
CA LEU A 135 9.63 24.80 -14.62
C LEU A 135 9.33 26.24 -15.10
N PHE A 136 10.00 26.70 -16.16
CA PHE A 136 9.83 28.08 -16.65
C PHE A 136 8.58 28.26 -17.51
N ASP A 137 8.24 27.28 -18.35
CA ASP A 137 7.07 27.38 -19.25
C ASP A 137 5.76 27.32 -18.45
N ASN A 138 5.71 26.51 -17.38
CA ASN A 138 4.46 26.23 -16.66
C ASN A 138 4.33 26.92 -15.31
N HIS A 139 5.43 27.34 -14.66
CA HIS A 139 5.39 27.83 -13.28
C HIS A 139 6.05 29.20 -13.06
N TYR A 140 6.66 29.82 -14.07
CA TYR A 140 7.34 31.10 -13.90
C TYR A 140 6.48 32.28 -14.36
N ASP A 141 6.33 33.26 -13.49
CA ASP A 141 5.71 34.54 -13.81
C ASP A 141 6.78 35.51 -14.29
N GLN A 142 6.82 35.74 -15.60
CA GLN A 142 7.76 36.67 -16.21
C GLN A 142 7.55 38.12 -15.77
N GLU A 143 6.36 38.52 -15.31
CA GLU A 143 6.06 39.90 -14.90
C GLU A 143 6.58 40.19 -13.49
N ASP A 144 6.30 39.30 -12.54
CA ASP A 144 6.70 39.44 -11.15
C ASP A 144 8.11 38.88 -10.87
N GLY A 145 8.63 38.00 -11.72
CA GLY A 145 9.88 37.27 -11.50
C GLY A 145 9.79 36.20 -10.41
N LEU A 146 8.59 35.76 -10.06
CA LEU A 146 8.33 34.72 -9.06
C LEU A 146 7.73 33.48 -9.72
N PHE A 147 7.83 32.35 -9.04
CA PHE A 147 7.16 31.11 -9.45
C PHE A 147 5.80 30.97 -8.77
N TYR A 148 4.91 30.15 -9.33
CA TYR A 148 3.55 29.90 -8.81
C TYR A 148 3.21 28.40 -8.82
N TRP A 149 2.22 28.00 -8.01
CA TRP A 149 1.82 26.60 -7.89
C TRP A 149 0.92 26.16 -9.03
N LYS A 150 -0.15 26.91 -9.30
CA LYS A 150 -1.20 26.59 -10.29
C LYS A 150 -1.43 27.71 -11.28
N SER A 151 -1.39 28.98 -10.83
CA SER A 151 -1.69 30.13 -11.69
C SER A 151 -0.90 31.39 -11.33
N LYS A 152 -0.63 32.23 -12.33
CA LYS A 152 -0.01 33.55 -12.18
C LYS A 152 -0.83 34.52 -11.31
N ASN A 153 -2.12 34.27 -11.14
CA ASN A 153 -3.00 35.16 -10.35
C ASN A 153 -3.04 34.81 -8.84
N GLU A 154 -2.16 33.91 -8.38
CA GLU A 154 -2.04 33.55 -6.96
C GLU A 154 -1.53 34.71 -6.09
N SER A 155 -1.75 34.61 -4.78
CA SER A 155 -1.24 35.60 -3.83
C SER A 155 0.29 35.66 -3.83
N VAL A 156 0.88 36.81 -3.47
CA VAL A 156 2.34 36.94 -3.38
C VAL A 156 2.90 35.93 -2.38
N GLU A 157 2.22 35.67 -1.27
CA GLU A 157 2.64 34.65 -0.30
C GLU A 157 2.67 33.23 -0.88
N ASP A 158 1.69 32.85 -1.71
CA ASP A 158 1.71 31.57 -2.41
C ASP A 158 2.87 31.52 -3.41
N LYS A 159 3.09 32.60 -4.18
CA LYS A 159 4.23 32.72 -5.10
C LYS A 159 5.58 32.65 -4.39
N ILE A 160 5.72 33.21 -3.18
CA ILE A 160 6.95 33.10 -2.37
C ILE A 160 7.25 31.63 -2.05
N THR A 161 6.25 30.86 -1.63
CA THR A 161 6.43 29.44 -1.30
C THR A 161 6.77 28.60 -2.54
N ALA A 162 6.10 28.85 -3.67
CA ALA A 162 6.44 28.20 -4.95
C ALA A 162 7.86 28.56 -5.40
N THR A 163 8.24 29.85 -5.30
CA THR A 163 9.60 30.32 -5.62
C THR A 163 10.66 29.64 -4.77
N THR A 164 10.41 29.43 -3.48
CA THR A 164 11.32 28.71 -2.59
C THR A 164 11.56 27.27 -3.06
N LEU A 165 10.50 26.58 -3.51
CA LEU A 165 10.62 25.23 -4.06
C LEU A 165 11.33 25.24 -5.42
N ALA A 166 10.99 26.18 -6.31
CA ALA A 166 11.61 26.33 -7.62
C ALA A 166 13.13 26.56 -7.54
N ILE A 167 13.59 27.43 -6.63
CA ILE A 167 15.03 27.63 -6.37
C ILE A 167 15.67 26.33 -5.87
N THR A 168 14.97 25.59 -5.01
CA THR A 168 15.46 24.28 -4.53
C THR A 168 15.60 23.30 -5.70
N ILE A 169 14.65 23.27 -6.64
CA ILE A 169 14.71 22.45 -7.87
C ILE A 169 15.95 22.82 -8.69
N ILE A 170 16.15 24.11 -8.96
CA ILE A 170 17.30 24.61 -9.73
C ILE A 170 18.64 24.18 -9.08
N LYS A 171 18.73 24.21 -7.75
CA LYS A 171 19.90 23.67 -7.01
C LYS A 171 20.05 22.15 -7.13
N GLN A 172 18.97 21.39 -7.30
CA GLN A 172 19.08 19.96 -7.57
C GLN A 172 19.56 19.68 -8.99
N LEU A 173 19.19 20.52 -9.96
CA LEU A 173 19.63 20.39 -11.35
C LEU A 173 21.12 20.74 -11.54
N ASP A 174 21.73 21.45 -10.59
CA ASP A 174 23.14 21.86 -10.63
C ASP A 174 23.50 22.61 -11.91
N THR A 175 22.64 23.58 -12.25
CA THR A 175 22.76 24.43 -13.43
C THR A 175 23.25 25.82 -13.03
N THR A 176 24.41 26.22 -13.54
CA THR A 176 24.95 27.58 -13.35
C THR A 176 24.38 28.60 -14.32
N ASP A 177 23.78 28.14 -15.42
CA ASP A 177 23.46 28.98 -16.58
C ASP A 177 22.02 29.53 -16.55
N ILE A 178 21.25 29.27 -15.49
CA ILE A 178 19.89 29.77 -15.35
C ILE A 178 19.92 31.19 -14.78
N GLU A 179 19.46 32.16 -15.58
CA GLU A 179 19.36 33.56 -15.20
C GLU A 179 18.15 33.78 -14.26
N LEU A 180 18.42 34.13 -13.00
CA LEU A 180 17.41 34.38 -11.96
C LEU A 180 17.44 35.84 -11.45
N ASP A 181 17.96 36.77 -12.23
CA ASP A 181 18.19 38.15 -11.78
C ASP A 181 16.90 38.89 -11.41
N LYS A 182 15.82 38.64 -12.16
CA LYS A 182 14.51 39.17 -11.81
C LYS A 182 13.98 38.59 -10.51
N THR A 183 14.12 37.28 -10.31
CA THR A 183 13.75 36.61 -9.05
C THR A 183 14.55 37.13 -7.87
N ARG A 184 15.87 37.31 -8.02
CA ARG A 184 16.73 37.95 -7.00
C ARG A 184 16.22 39.35 -6.67
N THR A 185 16.01 40.19 -7.68
CA THR A 185 15.53 41.57 -7.50
C THR A 185 14.19 41.61 -6.77
N THR A 186 13.25 40.73 -7.11
CA THR A 186 11.94 40.67 -6.44
C THR A 186 12.07 40.19 -4.99
N LEU A 187 12.88 39.17 -4.71
CA LEU A 187 13.13 38.71 -3.34
C LEU A 187 13.85 39.77 -2.48
N GLU A 188 14.78 40.51 -3.06
CA GLU A 188 15.45 41.64 -2.42
C GLU A 188 14.44 42.76 -2.06
N LYS A 189 13.48 43.07 -2.94
CA LYS A 189 12.38 44.00 -2.62
C LYS A 189 11.50 43.49 -1.47
N LEU A 190 11.12 42.21 -1.51
CA LEU A 190 10.32 41.58 -0.45
C LEU A 190 11.05 41.56 0.90
N PHE A 191 12.38 41.40 0.91
CA PHE A 191 13.20 41.50 2.12
C PHE A 191 13.13 42.88 2.76
N LEU A 192 13.07 43.95 1.96
CA LEU A 192 13.03 45.33 2.44
C LEU A 192 11.65 45.74 2.98
N ASP A 193 10.60 45.05 2.59
CA ASP A 193 9.22 45.33 2.98
C ASP A 193 8.86 44.71 4.34
N ASP A 194 8.46 45.56 5.30
CA ASP A 194 8.13 45.15 6.67
C ASP A 194 6.81 44.39 6.77
N ALA A 195 5.93 44.46 5.76
CA ALA A 195 4.68 43.71 5.74
C ALA A 195 4.88 42.18 5.77
N TYR A 196 6.05 41.69 5.31
CA TYR A 196 6.39 40.27 5.30
C TYR A 196 7.12 39.80 6.56
N PHE A 197 7.47 40.71 7.48
CA PHE A 197 8.25 40.46 8.69
C PHE A 197 7.53 41.00 9.92
N THR A 198 6.33 40.48 10.20
CA THR A 198 5.54 40.88 11.38
C THR A 198 5.89 40.02 12.59
N ASN A 199 5.66 40.55 13.80
CA ASN A 199 5.82 39.84 15.08
C ASN A 199 4.47 39.40 15.68
N LYS A 200 3.42 39.29 14.85
CA LYS A 200 2.09 38.90 15.32
C LYS A 200 2.05 37.39 15.58
N THR A 201 2.04 36.96 16.83
CA THR A 201 2.06 35.53 17.21
C THR A 201 0.92 34.71 16.56
N SER A 202 -0.24 35.32 16.33
CA SER A 202 -1.36 34.69 15.59
C SER A 202 -1.03 34.36 14.13
N GLU A 203 -0.07 35.05 13.53
CA GLU A 203 0.41 34.85 12.16
C GLU A 203 1.72 34.03 12.11
N MET A 204 2.14 33.37 13.21
CA MET A 204 3.40 32.62 13.29
C MET A 204 3.64 31.69 12.09
N GLN A 205 2.64 30.86 11.75
CA GLN A 205 2.76 29.94 10.62
C GLN A 205 2.94 30.70 9.30
N LYS A 206 2.18 31.78 9.07
CA LYS A 206 2.28 32.60 7.87
C LYS A 206 3.66 33.27 7.77
N ASN A 207 4.18 33.78 8.88
CA ASN A 207 5.49 34.44 8.97
C ASN A 207 6.65 33.48 8.67
N LEU A 208 6.60 32.26 9.22
CA LEU A 208 7.69 31.30 9.13
C LEU A 208 7.63 30.39 7.90
N LEU A 209 6.43 30.09 7.38
CA LEU A 209 6.26 29.21 6.22
C LEU A 209 6.05 29.96 4.90
N ASN A 210 5.33 31.09 4.90
CA ASN A 210 4.86 31.73 3.66
C ASN A 210 5.45 33.12 3.40
N ARG A 211 6.15 33.72 4.37
CA ARG A 211 6.68 35.09 4.29
C ARG A 211 8.16 35.15 4.67
N GLY A 212 8.51 35.88 5.72
CA GLY A 212 9.89 36.16 6.12
C GLY A 212 10.80 34.93 6.17
N GLY A 213 10.33 33.80 6.72
CA GLY A 213 11.11 32.56 6.75
C GLY A 213 11.47 32.04 5.35
N ALA A 214 10.48 32.01 4.44
CA ALA A 214 10.66 31.55 3.06
C ALA A 214 11.49 32.53 2.21
N ILE A 215 11.32 33.84 2.41
CA ILE A 215 12.12 34.88 1.76
C ILE A 215 13.60 34.72 2.14
N LEU A 216 13.91 34.64 3.44
CA LEU A 216 15.30 34.50 3.92
C LEU A 216 15.94 33.20 3.42
N LYS A 217 15.20 32.08 3.45
CA LYS A 217 15.66 30.80 2.88
C LYS A 217 15.97 30.94 1.38
N SER A 218 15.09 31.59 0.62
CA SER A 218 15.28 31.77 -0.83
C SER A 218 16.50 32.63 -1.15
N LEU A 219 16.72 33.72 -0.40
CA LEU A 219 17.91 34.56 -0.54
C LEU A 219 19.20 33.80 -0.19
N GLN A 220 19.17 33.01 0.88
CA GLN A 220 20.26 32.11 1.24
C GLN A 220 20.54 31.12 0.10
N ASP A 221 19.51 30.47 -0.43
CA ASP A 221 19.63 29.47 -1.49
C ASP A 221 20.15 30.06 -2.81
N LEU A 222 19.86 31.33 -3.09
CA LEU A 222 20.39 32.09 -4.23
C LEU A 222 21.78 32.72 -3.97
N ASN A 223 22.39 32.47 -2.81
CA ASN A 223 23.66 33.06 -2.37
C ASN A 223 23.67 34.60 -2.39
N VAL A 224 22.53 35.24 -2.10
CA VAL A 224 22.45 36.71 -1.98
C VAL A 224 22.92 37.10 -0.59
N SER A 225 24.13 37.67 -0.46
CA SER A 225 24.64 38.12 0.84
C SER A 225 23.74 39.18 1.48
N HIS A 226 23.45 39.03 2.78
CA HIS A 226 22.66 40.00 3.53
C HIS A 226 23.39 41.35 3.72
N ASP A 227 24.71 41.39 3.55
CA ASP A 227 25.52 42.62 3.62
C ASP A 227 25.21 43.60 2.49
N ARG A 228 24.52 43.15 1.43
CA ARG A 228 24.08 44.01 0.33
C ARG A 228 22.89 44.89 0.70
N PHE A 229 22.19 44.60 1.79
CA PHE A 229 21.04 45.38 2.25
C PHE A 229 21.46 46.49 3.21
N PRO A 230 20.65 47.55 3.38
CA PRO A 230 20.89 48.57 4.39
C PRO A 230 21.05 47.95 5.78
N HIS A 231 22.11 48.34 6.51
CA HIS A 231 22.42 47.79 7.82
C HIS A 231 21.22 47.84 8.80
N SER A 232 20.44 48.93 8.77
CA SER A 232 19.22 49.06 9.57
C SER A 232 18.18 47.98 9.29
N LYS A 233 18.01 47.55 8.03
CA LYS A 233 17.08 46.48 7.64
C LYS A 233 17.61 45.11 8.06
N VAL A 234 18.92 44.87 7.91
CA VAL A 234 19.56 43.64 8.40
C VAL A 234 19.35 43.46 9.90
N GLU A 235 19.59 44.51 10.70
CA GLU A 235 19.39 44.47 12.15
C GLU A 235 17.90 44.29 12.54
N GLN A 236 16.96 44.86 11.77
CA GLN A 236 15.54 44.57 11.96
C GLN A 236 15.21 43.10 11.70
N ARG A 237 15.77 42.50 10.64
CA ARG A 237 15.55 41.07 10.32
C ARG A 237 16.20 40.16 11.34
N LYS A 238 17.36 40.53 11.91
CA LYS A 238 17.96 39.78 13.03
C LYS A 238 17.03 39.75 14.24
N LYS A 239 16.54 40.91 14.67
CA LYS A 239 15.55 41.02 15.77
C LYS A 239 14.28 40.22 15.50
N TRP A 240 13.81 40.21 14.25
CA TRP A 240 12.65 39.41 13.84
C TRP A 240 12.92 37.90 13.96
N VAL A 241 14.08 37.43 13.52
CA VAL A 241 14.49 36.02 13.65
C VAL A 241 14.63 35.64 15.14
N ASP A 242 15.26 36.49 15.95
CA ASP A 242 15.39 36.27 17.41
C ASP A 242 14.03 36.19 18.10
N HIS A 243 13.09 37.07 17.74
CA HIS A 243 11.72 37.04 18.25
C HIS A 243 11.07 35.68 17.99
N TRP A 244 11.09 35.19 16.75
CA TRP A 244 10.46 33.92 16.41
C TRP A 244 11.18 32.70 16.98
N LEU A 245 12.50 32.76 17.15
CA LEU A 245 13.26 31.71 17.84
C LEU A 245 12.82 31.58 19.30
N ASN A 246 12.64 32.71 19.99
CA ASN A 246 12.12 32.73 21.35
C ASN A 246 10.68 32.22 21.43
N GLU A 247 9.80 32.69 20.54
CA GLU A 247 8.39 32.26 20.50
C GLU A 247 8.25 30.76 20.24
N ILE A 248 9.00 30.19 19.27
CA ILE A 248 8.99 28.75 19.02
C ILE A 248 9.44 28.00 20.28
N ASN A 249 10.56 28.41 20.89
CA ASN A 249 11.12 27.73 22.05
C ASN A 249 10.21 27.73 23.28
N GLN A 250 9.30 28.70 23.40
CA GLN A 250 8.32 28.80 24.48
C GLN A 250 7.00 28.08 24.17
N LYS A 251 6.76 27.74 22.91
CA LYS A 251 5.51 27.13 22.46
C LYS A 251 5.41 25.68 22.91
N LYS A 252 4.41 25.39 23.76
CA LYS A 252 4.17 24.06 24.33
C LYS A 252 3.42 23.12 23.38
N GLU A 253 2.55 23.67 22.54
CA GLU A 253 1.66 22.87 21.68
C GLU A 253 1.65 23.37 20.24
N PHE A 254 1.65 22.42 19.31
CA PHE A 254 1.48 22.65 17.88
C PHE A 254 0.34 21.77 17.38
N GLN A 255 -0.58 22.35 16.62
CA GLN A 255 -1.73 21.61 16.07
C GLN A 255 -1.31 20.65 14.95
N ASP A 256 -0.28 21.01 14.18
CA ASP A 256 0.20 20.25 13.03
C ASP A 256 1.72 20.03 13.15
N ILE A 257 2.11 18.75 13.24
CA ILE A 257 3.49 18.32 13.34
C ILE A 257 4.28 18.59 12.05
N PHE A 258 3.63 18.53 10.88
CA PHE A 258 4.27 18.85 9.61
C PHE A 258 4.62 20.34 9.55
N ALA A 259 3.64 21.20 9.83
CA ALA A 259 3.86 22.64 9.89
C ALA A 259 4.92 23.02 10.93
N LYS A 260 4.90 22.40 12.12
CA LYS A 260 5.93 22.58 13.14
C LYS A 260 7.33 22.25 12.63
N ASN A 261 7.51 21.08 12.00
CA ASN A 261 8.80 20.68 11.46
C ASN A 261 9.30 21.71 10.43
N GLU A 262 8.45 22.12 9.50
CA GLU A 262 8.80 23.11 8.48
C GLU A 262 9.15 24.48 9.07
N MET A 263 8.44 24.93 10.10
CA MET A 263 8.73 26.20 10.77
C MET A 263 10.13 26.17 11.41
N ILE A 264 10.48 25.08 12.09
CA ILE A 264 11.81 24.90 12.71
C ILE A 264 12.90 24.87 11.63
N ILE A 265 12.68 24.14 10.54
CA ILE A 265 13.63 24.05 9.41
C ILE A 265 13.84 25.43 8.78
N ASN A 266 12.76 26.15 8.44
CA ASN A 266 12.87 27.49 7.86
C ASN A 266 13.56 28.47 8.81
N LEU A 267 13.28 28.39 10.12
CA LEU A 267 13.93 29.25 11.10
C LEU A 267 15.42 28.91 11.30
N TYR A 268 15.80 27.63 11.19
CA TYR A 268 17.20 27.22 11.16
C TYR A 268 17.94 27.80 9.95
N HIS A 269 17.31 27.81 8.78
CA HIS A 269 17.86 28.48 7.59
C HIS A 269 17.96 30.00 7.78
N ALA A 270 16.93 30.64 8.31
CA ALA A 270 16.92 32.07 8.59
C ALA A 270 18.01 32.50 9.59
N THR A 271 18.18 31.76 10.70
CA THR A 271 19.26 32.00 11.67
C THR A 271 20.63 31.84 11.04
N THR A 272 20.84 30.78 10.25
CA THR A 272 22.10 30.57 9.51
C THR A 272 22.38 31.71 8.55
N TYR A 273 21.39 32.13 7.77
CA TYR A 273 21.52 33.23 6.80
C TYR A 273 21.85 34.57 7.45
N MET A 274 21.24 34.86 8.60
CA MET A 274 21.42 36.12 9.35
C MET A 274 22.60 36.11 10.32
N GLY A 275 23.36 35.01 10.41
CA GLY A 275 24.50 34.87 11.33
C GLY A 275 24.11 34.78 12.81
N ILE A 276 22.94 34.25 13.11
CA ILE A 276 22.39 34.11 14.47
C ILE A 276 22.60 32.68 14.97
N SER A 277 22.94 32.52 16.25
CA SER A 277 23.09 31.19 16.85
C SER A 277 21.73 30.49 16.96
N SER A 278 21.56 29.40 16.20
CA SER A 278 20.38 28.54 16.28
C SER A 278 20.45 27.66 17.53
N LYS A 279 19.74 28.06 18.60
CA LYS A 279 19.53 27.24 19.79
C LYS A 279 18.04 26.96 19.97
N PHE A 280 17.63 25.76 19.57
CA PHE A 280 16.28 25.27 19.78
C PHE A 280 16.16 24.59 21.14
N SER A 281 15.02 24.79 21.81
CA SER A 281 14.71 24.17 23.10
C SER A 281 14.52 22.67 22.95
N GLY A 282 15.16 21.88 23.81
CA GLY A 282 14.98 20.43 23.85
C GLY A 282 13.53 19.99 24.10
N ASN A 283 12.75 20.85 24.76
CA ASN A 283 11.34 20.59 25.09
C ASN A 283 10.41 20.70 23.87
N LEU A 284 10.91 21.09 22.70
CA LEU A 284 10.12 21.10 21.48
C LEU A 284 9.65 19.70 21.10
N TYR A 285 10.35 18.63 21.47
CA TYR A 285 9.89 17.25 21.30
C TYR A 285 9.90 16.53 22.64
N ASN A 286 8.86 16.75 23.45
CA ASN A 286 8.65 15.97 24.66
C ASN A 286 8.15 14.55 24.36
N ASP A 287 7.56 14.35 23.19
CA ASP A 287 7.06 13.06 22.71
C ASP A 287 8.17 12.24 22.05
N SER A 288 8.21 10.92 22.29
CA SER A 288 9.13 10.01 21.60
C SER A 288 8.93 10.07 20.08
N ILE A 289 9.99 9.93 19.29
CA ILE A 289 9.83 9.90 17.82
C ILE A 289 8.87 8.78 17.42
N ILE A 290 8.88 7.64 18.12
CA ILE A 290 7.92 6.54 17.96
C ILE A 290 6.46 7.00 18.00
N SER A 291 6.05 7.91 18.89
CA SER A 291 4.64 8.33 18.95
C SER A 291 4.24 9.12 17.70
N ILE A 292 5.14 9.95 17.18
CA ILE A 292 4.96 10.69 15.92
C ILE A 292 4.97 9.72 14.73
N VAL A 293 5.92 8.79 14.68
CA VAL A 293 6.03 7.78 13.60
C VAL A 293 4.81 6.85 13.58
N SER A 294 4.34 6.40 14.74
CA SER A 294 3.25 5.43 14.85
C SER A 294 1.90 5.95 14.37
N THR A 295 1.72 7.28 14.36
CA THR A 295 0.48 7.96 13.96
C THR A 295 0.49 8.36 12.48
N HIS A 296 1.66 8.54 11.86
CA HIS A 296 1.77 9.04 10.49
C HIS A 296 2.72 8.18 9.64
N LYS A 297 2.17 7.49 8.64
CA LYS A 297 2.90 6.59 7.73
C LYS A 297 3.49 7.32 6.50
N ASP A 298 3.89 8.57 6.68
CA ASP A 298 4.41 9.40 5.59
C ASP A 298 5.94 9.52 5.68
N PRO A 299 6.70 9.13 4.63
CA PRO A 299 8.16 9.13 4.66
C PRO A 299 8.76 10.54 4.71
N GLN A 300 8.09 11.56 4.17
CA GLN A 300 8.56 12.95 4.25
C GLN A 300 8.47 13.46 5.68
N LEU A 301 7.33 13.25 6.34
CA LEU A 301 7.15 13.67 7.72
C LEU A 301 8.14 12.98 8.66
N LEU A 302 8.38 11.68 8.45
CA LEU A 302 9.36 10.92 9.22
C LEU A 302 10.78 11.47 9.05
N TYR A 303 11.21 11.67 7.80
CA TYR A 303 12.51 12.29 7.50
C TYR A 303 12.64 13.66 8.18
N LYS A 304 11.64 14.54 8.04
CA LYS A 304 11.66 15.89 8.62
C LYS A 304 11.69 15.87 10.14
N THR A 305 10.99 14.93 10.78
CA THR A 305 10.99 14.76 12.24
C THR A 305 12.38 14.37 12.73
N ILE A 306 13.03 13.42 12.07
CA ILE A 306 14.40 12.99 12.41
C ILE A 306 15.39 14.13 12.16
N TYR A 307 15.25 14.85 11.04
CA TYR A 307 16.10 15.99 10.73
C TYR A 307 15.98 17.09 11.80
N VAL A 308 14.76 17.45 12.19
CA VAL A 308 14.54 18.43 13.26
C VAL A 308 15.08 17.93 14.61
N ASN A 309 14.88 16.66 14.96
CA ASN A 309 15.47 16.09 16.17
C ASN A 309 17.01 16.24 16.19
N ALA A 310 17.66 16.03 15.05
CA ALA A 310 19.10 16.24 14.90
C ALA A 310 19.50 17.71 15.07
N LEU A 311 18.67 18.67 14.62
CA LEU A 311 18.92 20.10 14.82
C LEU A 311 18.84 20.52 16.30
N ILE A 312 17.95 19.90 17.09
CA ILE A 312 17.74 20.24 18.50
C ILE A 312 18.75 19.51 19.41
N LYS A 313 19.40 18.44 18.93
CA LYS A 313 20.40 17.63 19.65
C LYS A 313 19.88 17.05 20.98
N THR A 314 18.61 16.67 21.02
CA THR A 314 17.96 16.13 22.23
C THR A 314 18.44 14.74 22.60
N LYS A 315 18.62 13.84 21.62
CA LYS A 315 19.10 12.46 21.79
C LYS A 315 19.35 11.78 20.44
N GLU A 316 20.30 10.84 20.39
CA GLU A 316 20.37 9.85 19.30
C GLU A 316 19.11 8.98 19.29
N LEU A 317 18.73 8.48 18.11
CA LEU A 317 17.64 7.51 17.97
C LEU A 317 18.01 6.23 18.73
N THR A 318 17.07 5.72 19.51
CA THR A 318 17.22 4.42 20.17
C THR A 318 17.14 3.26 19.18
N ASP A 319 17.71 2.11 19.53
CA ASP A 319 17.63 0.90 18.71
C ASP A 319 16.17 0.48 18.40
N GLU A 320 15.25 0.71 19.34
CA GLU A 320 13.82 0.43 19.15
C GLU A 320 13.19 1.38 18.11
N GLU A 321 13.54 2.68 18.14
CA GLU A 321 13.12 3.67 17.16
C GLU A 321 13.65 3.30 15.76
N LEU A 322 14.94 2.98 15.67
CA LEU A 322 15.58 2.57 14.42
C LEU A 322 14.94 1.30 13.85
N LYS A 323 14.70 0.29 14.69
CA LYS A 323 14.03 -0.95 14.28
C LYS A 323 12.62 -0.68 13.75
N THR A 324 11.83 0.12 14.47
CA THR A 324 10.46 0.48 14.06
C THR A 324 10.44 1.20 12.71
N ILE A 325 11.32 2.20 12.53
CA ILE A 325 11.45 2.93 11.28
C ILE A 325 11.85 1.99 10.13
N ASN A 326 12.78 1.07 10.38
CA ASN A 326 13.23 0.11 9.37
C ASN A 326 12.15 -0.89 8.97
N GLU A 327 11.34 -1.36 9.91
CA GLU A 327 10.18 -2.23 9.62
C GLU A 327 9.16 -1.52 8.72
N MET A 328 8.87 -0.25 9.00
CA MET A 328 7.91 0.54 8.21
C MET A 328 8.39 0.77 6.76
N ARG A 329 9.69 0.95 6.53
CA ARG A 329 10.26 1.27 5.21
C ARG A 329 10.15 0.15 4.16
N LYS A 330 10.07 -1.12 4.57
CA LYS A 330 10.21 -2.29 3.67
C LYS A 330 9.23 -2.30 2.49
N ASN A 331 8.06 -1.68 2.64
CA ASN A 331 6.97 -1.77 1.66
C ASN A 331 6.59 -0.42 1.01
N TRP A 332 7.34 0.65 1.27
CA TRP A 332 6.94 2.00 0.88
C TRP A 332 7.34 2.43 -0.52
N VAL A 333 8.18 1.68 -1.24
CA VAL A 333 8.64 2.11 -2.58
C VAL A 333 7.59 1.92 -3.68
N TYR A 334 6.58 1.06 -3.47
CA TYR A 334 5.58 0.73 -4.47
C TYR A 334 4.38 1.70 -4.44
N LYS A 335 3.74 1.87 -5.60
CA LYS A 335 2.46 2.59 -5.70
C LYS A 335 1.38 1.89 -4.85
N GLY A 336 0.42 2.66 -4.34
CA GLY A 336 -0.64 2.17 -3.45
C GLY A 336 -0.33 2.37 -1.97
N ASN A 337 -1.37 2.48 -1.14
CA ASN A 337 -1.23 2.67 0.30
C ASN A 337 -1.34 1.34 1.03
N ILE A 338 -0.53 1.14 2.08
CA ILE A 338 -0.67 -0.01 2.96
C ILE A 338 -1.97 0.14 3.76
N GLN A 339 -2.98 -0.61 3.36
CA GLN A 339 -4.33 -0.54 3.92
C GLN A 339 -4.78 -1.90 4.39
N PHE A 340 -5.49 -1.92 5.51
CA PHE A 340 -6.11 -3.11 6.03
C PHE A 340 -7.53 -3.24 5.47
N THR A 341 -7.85 -4.41 4.92
CA THR A 341 -9.24 -4.82 4.70
C THR A 341 -9.45 -6.21 5.30
N LEU A 342 -10.66 -6.49 5.79
CA LEU A 342 -10.98 -7.79 6.37
C LEU A 342 -10.90 -8.92 5.32
N LYS A 343 -11.25 -8.63 4.07
CA LYS A 343 -11.17 -9.58 2.95
C LYS A 343 -9.73 -10.00 2.68
N ASP A 344 -8.83 -9.03 2.50
CA ASP A 344 -7.43 -9.31 2.19
C ASP A 344 -6.76 -10.03 3.35
N ASN A 345 -7.05 -9.59 4.58
CA ASN A 345 -6.53 -10.24 5.77
C ASN A 345 -7.00 -11.70 5.90
N TYR A 346 -8.26 -12.00 5.56
CA TYR A 346 -8.78 -13.37 5.56
C TYR A 346 -8.06 -14.26 4.53
N TYR A 347 -7.99 -13.84 3.27
CA TYR A 347 -7.32 -14.65 2.24
C TYR A 347 -5.80 -14.72 2.44
N GLY A 348 -5.18 -13.68 2.98
CA GLY A 348 -3.78 -13.71 3.39
C GLY A 348 -3.52 -14.70 4.53
N LEU A 349 -4.40 -14.75 5.52
CA LEU A 349 -4.33 -15.74 6.60
C LEU A 349 -4.44 -17.17 6.06
N LEU A 350 -5.43 -17.45 5.22
CA LEU A 350 -5.61 -18.76 4.61
C LEU A 350 -4.40 -19.16 3.76
N THR A 351 -3.93 -18.26 2.90
CA THR A 351 -2.72 -18.49 2.10
C THR A 351 -1.53 -18.80 2.99
N ALA A 352 -1.33 -18.02 4.06
CA ALA A 352 -0.22 -18.20 4.98
C ALA A 352 -0.28 -19.56 5.71
N GLN A 353 -1.47 -19.97 6.15
CA GLN A 353 -1.68 -21.30 6.74
C GLN A 353 -1.41 -22.42 5.73
N SER A 354 -1.91 -22.31 4.49
CA SER A 354 -1.72 -23.34 3.45
C SER A 354 -0.27 -23.57 3.07
N ILE A 355 0.61 -22.56 3.21
CA ILE A 355 2.04 -22.66 2.86
C ILE A 355 2.99 -22.57 4.06
N ASN A 356 2.46 -22.64 5.28
CA ASN A 356 3.20 -22.50 6.54
C ASN A 356 4.05 -21.21 6.64
N PHE A 357 3.53 -20.08 6.13
CA PHE A 357 4.15 -18.78 6.29
C PHE A 357 3.97 -18.26 7.73
N PRO A 358 5.05 -17.84 8.42
CA PRO A 358 4.96 -17.37 9.80
C PRO A 358 4.28 -15.99 9.88
N PHE A 359 3.38 -15.83 10.85
CA PHE A 359 2.72 -14.55 11.13
C PHE A 359 2.43 -14.36 12.62
N ASN A 360 2.33 -13.10 13.04
CA ASN A 360 2.02 -12.73 14.42
C ASN A 360 0.50 -12.70 14.69
N ARG A 361 -0.05 -13.84 15.16
CA ARG A 361 -1.48 -13.98 15.52
C ARG A 361 -1.98 -12.91 16.50
N LYS A 362 -1.19 -12.58 17.54
CA LYS A 362 -1.61 -11.59 18.56
C LYS A 362 -1.77 -10.21 17.95
N LYS A 363 -0.83 -9.78 17.10
CA LYS A 363 -0.89 -8.48 16.43
C LYS A 363 -1.99 -8.41 15.38
N LEU A 364 -2.25 -9.51 14.65
CA LEU A 364 -3.40 -9.62 13.73
C LEU A 364 -4.72 -9.40 14.45
N LEU A 365 -4.93 -10.08 15.58
CA LEU A 365 -6.12 -9.90 16.40
C LEU A 365 -6.27 -8.47 16.91
N ASN A 366 -5.17 -7.85 17.35
CA ASN A 366 -5.19 -6.45 17.77
C ASN A 366 -5.55 -5.49 16.62
N THR A 367 -5.06 -5.75 15.39
CA THR A 367 -5.49 -4.99 14.20
C THR A 367 -6.99 -5.12 13.98
N ILE A 368 -7.53 -6.34 14.04
CA ILE A 368 -8.96 -6.63 13.84
C ILE A 368 -9.82 -5.95 14.92
N ASP A 369 -9.42 -6.07 16.18
CA ASP A 369 -10.11 -5.43 17.30
C ASP A 369 -10.12 -3.91 17.15
N THR A 370 -9.00 -3.32 16.73
CA THR A 370 -8.90 -1.87 16.50
C THR A 370 -9.77 -1.43 15.33
N TYR A 371 -9.77 -2.18 14.22
CA TYR A 371 -10.57 -1.86 13.03
C TYR A 371 -12.08 -1.93 13.28
N THR A 372 -12.51 -2.88 14.11
CA THR A 372 -13.92 -3.10 14.43
C THR A 372 -14.41 -2.24 15.60
N LYS A 373 -13.50 -1.61 16.35
CA LYS A 373 -13.83 -0.75 17.49
C LYS A 373 -14.60 0.49 17.03
N ASN A 374 -15.76 0.73 17.64
CA ASN A 374 -16.61 1.90 17.43
C ASN A 374 -17.06 2.11 15.97
N ARG A 375 -17.01 1.07 15.14
CA ARG A 375 -17.40 1.11 13.74
C ARG A 375 -18.54 0.13 13.47
N GLU A 376 -19.51 0.56 12.69
CA GLU A 376 -20.51 -0.34 12.12
C GLU A 376 -19.96 -1.02 10.87
N LEU A 377 -19.92 -2.35 10.89
CA LEU A 377 -19.45 -3.16 9.77
C LEU A 377 -20.58 -3.39 8.75
N THR A 378 -20.23 -3.42 7.47
CA THR A 378 -21.13 -3.91 6.41
C THR A 378 -21.35 -5.43 6.54
N VAL A 379 -22.34 -5.99 5.81
CA VAL A 379 -22.57 -7.45 5.77
C VAL A 379 -21.32 -8.20 5.31
N ARG A 380 -20.70 -7.73 4.22
CA ARG A 380 -19.46 -8.29 3.67
C ARG A 380 -18.29 -8.21 4.65
N GLU A 381 -18.11 -7.07 5.32
CA GLU A 381 -17.06 -6.94 6.33
C GLU A 381 -17.30 -7.88 7.52
N THR A 382 -18.54 -7.97 8.00
CA THR A 382 -18.90 -8.87 9.09
C THR A 382 -18.62 -10.33 8.71
N PHE A 383 -18.91 -10.72 7.47
CA PHE A 383 -18.60 -12.04 6.94
C PHE A 383 -17.11 -12.37 7.03
N PHE A 384 -16.24 -11.53 6.45
CA PHE A 384 -14.79 -11.77 6.50
C PHE A 384 -14.22 -11.64 7.92
N TRP A 385 -14.81 -10.80 8.78
CA TRP A 385 -14.44 -10.71 10.19
C TRP A 385 -14.73 -12.02 10.94
N VAL A 386 -15.93 -12.58 10.80
CA VAL A 386 -16.31 -13.86 11.43
C VAL A 386 -15.42 -14.99 10.92
N LEU A 387 -15.19 -15.07 9.61
CA LEU A 387 -14.32 -16.10 9.03
C LEU A 387 -12.89 -16.00 9.58
N THR A 388 -12.32 -14.79 9.62
CA THR A 388 -10.98 -14.58 10.18
C THR A 388 -10.90 -15.00 11.65
N LEU A 389 -11.94 -14.71 12.44
CA LEU A 389 -11.97 -15.14 13.85
C LEU A 389 -12.15 -16.66 14.00
N ASP A 390 -12.85 -17.34 13.08
CA ASP A 390 -12.94 -18.81 13.08
C ASP A 390 -11.58 -19.44 12.77
N GLU A 391 -10.90 -18.97 11.72
CA GLU A 391 -9.56 -19.43 11.34
C GLU A 391 -8.53 -19.21 12.44
N LEU A 392 -8.66 -18.12 13.19
CA LEU A 392 -7.80 -17.84 14.34
C LEU A 392 -8.24 -18.57 15.61
N ASN A 393 -9.35 -19.31 15.65
CA ASN A 393 -9.93 -19.91 16.86
C ASN A 393 -10.26 -18.88 17.96
N GLU A 394 -10.86 -17.75 17.58
CA GLU A 394 -11.19 -16.62 18.47
C GLU A 394 -12.68 -16.26 18.48
N LEU A 395 -13.54 -17.09 17.86
CA LEU A 395 -14.99 -16.90 17.87
C LEU A 395 -15.56 -16.84 19.29
N GLU A 396 -15.20 -17.77 20.19
CA GLU A 396 -15.77 -17.85 21.53
C GLU A 396 -15.46 -16.58 22.35
N LYS A 397 -14.22 -16.08 22.29
CA LYS A 397 -13.84 -14.85 23.00
C LYS A 397 -14.58 -13.61 22.47
N ASN A 398 -15.01 -13.65 21.22
CA ASN A 398 -15.71 -12.55 20.54
C ASN A 398 -17.21 -12.79 20.40
N LYS A 399 -17.76 -13.86 21.00
CA LYS A 399 -19.15 -14.31 20.83
C LYS A 399 -20.17 -13.19 20.92
N ARG A 400 -20.13 -12.39 21.99
CA ARG A 400 -21.07 -11.27 22.19
C ARG A 400 -21.00 -10.25 21.05
N LYS A 401 -19.80 -9.77 20.73
CA LYS A 401 -19.60 -8.78 19.66
C LYS A 401 -20.11 -9.30 18.31
N ILE A 402 -19.82 -10.56 17.99
CA ILE A 402 -20.24 -11.19 16.73
C ILE A 402 -21.77 -11.30 16.66
N LEU A 403 -22.41 -11.76 17.74
CA LEU A 403 -23.87 -11.89 17.81
C LEU A 403 -24.57 -10.54 17.69
N ASP A 404 -24.05 -9.51 18.36
CA ASP A 404 -24.59 -8.15 18.30
C ASP A 404 -24.46 -7.59 16.88
N SER A 405 -23.30 -7.75 16.23
CA SER A 405 -23.09 -7.36 14.84
C SER A 405 -24.03 -8.11 13.90
N TYR A 406 -24.15 -9.45 14.02
CA TYR A 406 -25.02 -10.27 13.18
C TYR A 406 -26.50 -9.87 13.32
N ARG A 407 -26.99 -9.65 14.54
CA ARG A 407 -28.37 -9.18 14.79
C ARG A 407 -28.63 -7.83 14.11
N LYS A 408 -27.68 -6.91 14.20
CA LYS A 408 -27.78 -5.58 13.61
C LYS A 408 -27.82 -5.61 12.08
N ILE A 409 -26.98 -6.43 11.45
CA ILE A 409 -26.95 -6.51 9.97
C ILE A 409 -28.13 -7.32 9.42
N SER A 410 -28.54 -8.40 10.09
CA SER A 410 -29.66 -9.25 9.65
C SER A 410 -31.03 -8.57 9.80
N SER A 411 -31.16 -7.56 10.66
CA SER A 411 -32.41 -6.81 10.81
C SER A 411 -32.68 -5.81 9.69
N LYS A 412 -31.68 -5.44 8.88
CA LYS A 412 -31.83 -4.41 7.84
C LYS A 412 -32.51 -4.90 6.56
N GLY A 413 -32.80 -6.19 6.45
CA GLY A 413 -33.36 -6.79 5.23
C GLY A 413 -32.28 -7.16 4.21
N GLU A 414 -32.64 -8.05 3.28
CA GLU A 414 -31.72 -8.68 2.33
C GLU A 414 -32.11 -8.34 0.90
N GLU A 415 -31.35 -7.47 0.23
CA GLU A 415 -31.65 -7.04 -1.14
C GLU A 415 -30.96 -7.91 -2.20
N ARG A 416 -29.75 -8.42 -1.92
CA ARG A 416 -28.88 -9.12 -2.90
C ARG A 416 -28.57 -10.54 -2.46
N LEU A 417 -28.48 -11.46 -3.43
CA LEU A 417 -28.14 -12.87 -3.20
C LEU A 417 -26.79 -13.06 -2.47
N GLU A 418 -25.81 -12.20 -2.75
CA GLU A 418 -24.52 -12.20 -2.07
C GLU A 418 -24.64 -11.92 -0.56
N ASP A 419 -25.46 -10.93 -0.19
CA ASP A 419 -25.68 -10.59 1.22
C ASP A 419 -26.43 -11.73 1.94
N GLN A 420 -27.38 -12.39 1.26
CA GLN A 420 -28.08 -13.57 1.77
C GLN A 420 -27.10 -14.73 2.02
N TYR A 421 -26.18 -14.97 1.09
CA TYR A 421 -25.14 -15.99 1.24
C TYR A 421 -24.26 -15.70 2.45
N TYR A 422 -23.75 -14.47 2.57
CA TYR A 422 -22.90 -14.07 3.69
C TYR A 422 -23.59 -14.24 5.04
N LEU A 423 -24.84 -13.76 5.17
CA LEU A 423 -25.61 -13.89 6.40
C LEU A 423 -25.90 -15.36 6.71
N THR A 424 -26.28 -16.16 5.71
CA THR A 424 -26.56 -17.60 5.87
C THR A 424 -25.33 -18.37 6.33
N TYR A 425 -24.16 -18.05 5.77
CA TYR A 425 -22.91 -18.66 6.15
C TYR A 425 -22.52 -18.30 7.59
N ILE A 426 -22.62 -17.02 7.97
CA ILE A 426 -22.37 -16.59 9.36
C ILE A 426 -23.30 -17.34 10.31
N TYR A 427 -24.60 -17.38 10.01
CA TYR A 427 -25.57 -18.12 10.81
C TYR A 427 -25.17 -19.60 10.99
N HIS A 428 -24.72 -20.26 9.92
CA HIS A 428 -24.27 -21.64 9.97
C HIS A 428 -23.06 -21.83 10.91
N ILE A 429 -22.03 -20.97 10.82
CA ILE A 429 -20.90 -20.99 11.76
C ILE A 429 -21.38 -20.82 13.19
N LEU A 430 -22.18 -19.77 13.44
CA LEU A 430 -22.61 -19.42 14.79
C LEU A 430 -23.44 -20.54 15.42
N LYS A 431 -24.34 -21.18 14.67
CA LYS A 431 -25.12 -22.31 15.16
C LYS A 431 -24.24 -23.53 15.46
N LYS A 432 -23.24 -23.79 14.62
CA LYS A 432 -22.29 -24.91 14.82
C LYS A 432 -21.45 -24.71 16.07
N LYS A 433 -21.00 -23.49 16.34
CA LYS A 433 -20.08 -23.15 17.44
C LYS A 433 -20.82 -22.82 18.75
N PHE A 434 -21.95 -22.14 18.68
CA PHE A 434 -22.72 -21.64 19.82
C PHE A 434 -24.11 -22.29 19.88
N LYS A 435 -24.15 -23.57 20.25
CA LYS A 435 -25.39 -24.38 20.26
C LYS A 435 -26.52 -23.78 21.11
N ASP A 436 -26.17 -23.06 22.18
CA ASP A 436 -27.13 -22.54 23.17
C ASP A 436 -27.63 -21.12 22.88
N VAL A 437 -27.26 -20.53 21.73
CA VAL A 437 -27.67 -19.17 21.39
C VAL A 437 -28.86 -19.21 20.45
N ASP A 438 -29.97 -18.60 20.88
CA ASP A 438 -31.10 -18.33 20.01
C ASP A 438 -30.73 -17.21 19.02
N ILE A 439 -30.48 -17.63 17.78
CA ILE A 439 -30.15 -16.77 16.66
C ILE A 439 -31.27 -16.92 15.65
N LYS A 440 -31.96 -15.81 15.35
CA LYS A 440 -33.02 -15.80 14.33
C LYS A 440 -32.46 -16.30 13.00
N LYS A 441 -33.00 -17.44 12.54
CA LYS A 441 -32.69 -18.00 11.24
C LYS A 441 -33.15 -17.04 10.15
N ILE A 442 -32.31 -16.84 9.15
CA ILE A 442 -32.66 -16.10 7.94
C ILE A 442 -33.79 -16.84 7.23
N LYS A 443 -34.84 -16.12 6.82
CA LYS A 443 -35.96 -16.73 6.11
C LYS A 443 -35.60 -16.83 4.63
N ILE A 444 -35.32 -18.05 4.18
CA ILE A 444 -35.03 -18.35 2.78
C ILE A 444 -36.25 -18.98 2.13
N ASN A 445 -36.72 -18.39 1.02
CA ASN A 445 -37.75 -19.02 0.18
C ASN A 445 -37.07 -20.08 -0.71
N LYS A 446 -37.41 -21.36 -0.49
CA LYS A 446 -36.83 -22.50 -1.22
C LYS A 446 -37.07 -22.42 -2.72
N GLU A 447 -38.29 -22.06 -3.14
CA GLU A 447 -38.66 -21.94 -4.56
C GLU A 447 -37.82 -20.85 -5.22
N LYS A 448 -37.72 -19.68 -4.58
CA LYS A 448 -36.88 -18.58 -5.09
C LYS A 448 -35.41 -18.95 -5.24
N ILE A 449 -34.83 -19.71 -4.30
CA ILE A 449 -33.44 -20.17 -4.40
C ILE A 449 -33.28 -21.22 -5.50
N ASN A 450 -34.23 -22.14 -5.64
CA ASN A 450 -34.25 -23.07 -6.76
C ASN A 450 -34.31 -22.31 -8.09
N ASP A 451 -35.16 -21.30 -8.21
CA ASP A 451 -35.26 -20.47 -9.42
C ASP A 451 -33.93 -19.76 -9.72
N PHE A 452 -33.20 -19.26 -8.70
CA PHE A 452 -31.86 -18.70 -8.89
C PHE A 452 -30.85 -19.73 -9.37
N ILE A 453 -30.91 -20.97 -8.87
CA ILE A 453 -30.03 -22.06 -9.32
C ILE A 453 -30.32 -22.37 -10.79
N LEU A 454 -31.59 -22.56 -11.15
CA LEU A 454 -32.03 -22.92 -12.50
C LEU A 454 -31.75 -21.81 -13.53
N ASN A 455 -31.84 -20.54 -13.12
CA ASN A 455 -31.75 -19.37 -13.99
C ASN A 455 -30.51 -18.48 -13.71
N SER A 456 -29.49 -19.02 -13.06
CA SER A 456 -28.26 -18.28 -12.74
C SER A 456 -27.63 -17.69 -14.01
N LYS A 457 -27.20 -16.43 -13.95
CA LYS A 457 -26.56 -15.75 -15.10
C LYS A 457 -25.04 -15.96 -15.13
N ASN A 458 -24.48 -16.29 -13.98
CA ASN A 458 -23.05 -16.48 -13.80
C ASN A 458 -22.79 -17.55 -12.71
N SER A 459 -21.60 -18.12 -12.76
CA SER A 459 -21.11 -19.14 -11.81
C SER A 459 -21.16 -18.70 -10.34
N LYS A 460 -20.93 -17.41 -10.07
CA LYS A 460 -20.94 -16.84 -8.72
C LYS A 460 -22.36 -16.82 -8.11
N GLU A 461 -23.37 -16.47 -8.90
CA GLU A 461 -24.78 -16.56 -8.51
C GLU A 461 -25.19 -18.01 -8.26
N LEU A 462 -24.80 -18.95 -9.14
CA LEU A 462 -25.04 -20.37 -8.95
C LEU A 462 -24.44 -20.85 -7.62
N PHE A 463 -23.17 -20.50 -7.37
CA PHE A 463 -22.47 -20.85 -6.15
C PHE A 463 -23.16 -20.31 -4.91
N TYR A 464 -23.50 -19.02 -4.87
CA TYR A 464 -24.19 -18.42 -3.72
C TYR A 464 -25.56 -19.05 -3.47
N ALA A 465 -26.38 -19.24 -4.50
CA ALA A 465 -27.69 -19.87 -4.37
C ALA A 465 -27.57 -21.32 -3.89
N PHE A 466 -26.63 -22.09 -4.45
CA PHE A 466 -26.35 -23.45 -4.02
C PHE A 466 -25.92 -23.50 -2.55
N MET A 467 -24.99 -22.65 -2.12
CA MET A 467 -24.48 -22.67 -0.75
C MET A 467 -25.58 -22.26 0.26
N ILE A 468 -26.42 -21.28 -0.08
CA ILE A 468 -27.60 -20.94 0.74
C ILE A 468 -28.51 -22.17 0.89
N TYR A 469 -28.81 -22.86 -0.22
CA TYR A 469 -29.62 -24.07 -0.20
C TYR A 469 -28.99 -25.15 0.68
N HIS A 470 -27.70 -25.44 0.48
CA HIS A 470 -26.95 -26.47 1.19
C HIS A 470 -26.95 -26.24 2.71
N TYR A 471 -26.76 -25.00 3.17
CA TYR A 471 -26.79 -24.69 4.60
C TYR A 471 -28.19 -24.78 5.23
N HIS A 472 -29.25 -24.53 4.44
CA HIS A 472 -30.63 -24.61 4.91
C HIS A 472 -31.21 -26.02 4.85
N TYR A 473 -30.76 -26.81 3.88
CA TYR A 473 -31.29 -28.13 3.52
C TYR A 473 -30.16 -29.15 3.27
N PRO A 474 -29.26 -29.40 4.26
CA PRO A 474 -28.03 -30.17 4.04
C PRO A 474 -28.24 -31.63 3.59
N ASN A 475 -29.43 -32.18 3.82
CA ASN A 475 -29.79 -33.55 3.47
C ASN A 475 -30.55 -33.67 2.14
N ILE A 476 -30.77 -32.56 1.43
CA ILE A 476 -31.49 -32.56 0.15
C ILE A 476 -30.48 -32.26 -0.95
N LYS A 477 -30.30 -33.21 -1.87
CA LYS A 477 -29.52 -32.98 -3.09
C LYS A 477 -30.35 -32.16 -4.06
N ILE A 478 -29.71 -31.24 -4.76
CA ILE A 478 -30.35 -30.49 -5.84
C ILE A 478 -30.31 -31.36 -7.09
N GLU A 479 -31.49 -31.74 -7.59
CA GLU A 479 -31.61 -32.44 -8.87
C GLU A 479 -31.06 -31.59 -10.01
N ASN A 480 -30.39 -32.21 -10.99
CA ASN A 480 -29.81 -31.56 -12.17
C ASN A 480 -28.70 -30.52 -11.91
N ILE A 481 -28.19 -30.40 -10.68
CA ILE A 481 -27.08 -29.47 -10.40
C ILE A 481 -25.84 -29.76 -11.23
N GLU A 482 -25.56 -31.03 -11.53
CA GLU A 482 -24.46 -31.42 -12.43
C GLU A 482 -24.64 -30.83 -13.83
N SER A 483 -25.87 -30.86 -14.37
CA SER A 483 -26.20 -30.23 -15.66
C SER A 483 -25.95 -28.73 -15.64
N HIS A 484 -26.30 -28.04 -14.56
CA HIS A 484 -26.04 -26.59 -14.43
C HIS A 484 -24.56 -26.26 -14.27
N VAL A 485 -23.81 -27.07 -13.52
CA VAL A 485 -22.35 -26.95 -13.45
C VAL A 485 -21.73 -27.14 -14.84
N HIS A 486 -22.23 -28.10 -15.63
CA HIS A 486 -21.77 -28.34 -16.99
C HIS A 486 -22.05 -27.18 -17.96
N GLN A 487 -23.09 -26.37 -17.76
CA GLN A 487 -23.35 -25.19 -18.61
C GLN A 487 -22.20 -24.18 -18.59
N TYR A 488 -21.52 -24.07 -17.45
CA TYR A 488 -20.37 -23.19 -17.27
C TYR A 488 -19.04 -23.83 -17.65
N ARG A 489 -19.01 -25.10 -18.05
CA ARG A 489 -17.77 -25.84 -18.32
C ARG A 489 -17.24 -25.54 -19.71
N ASP A 490 -15.92 -25.37 -19.80
CA ASP A 490 -15.17 -25.42 -21.04
C ASP A 490 -14.70 -26.85 -21.32
N ASP A 491 -15.29 -27.53 -22.31
CA ASP A 491 -14.88 -28.89 -22.63
C ASP A 491 -13.47 -28.99 -23.27
N LYS A 492 -12.97 -27.89 -23.84
CA LYS A 492 -11.62 -27.85 -24.44
C LYS A 492 -10.54 -27.70 -23.39
N THR A 493 -10.74 -26.79 -22.44
CA THR A 493 -9.73 -26.48 -21.41
C THR A 493 -9.98 -27.22 -20.09
N GLY A 494 -11.18 -27.78 -19.88
CA GLY A 494 -11.65 -28.35 -18.61
C GLY A 494 -11.95 -27.30 -17.53
N GLY A 495 -11.84 -26.01 -17.83
CA GLY A 495 -12.11 -24.92 -16.92
C GLY A 495 -13.60 -24.58 -16.77
N TYR A 496 -13.88 -23.55 -15.99
CA TYR A 496 -15.23 -23.02 -15.81
C TYR A 496 -15.27 -21.52 -16.10
N TYR A 497 -16.31 -21.08 -16.82
CA TYR A 497 -16.53 -19.71 -17.22
C TYR A 497 -17.23 -18.88 -16.13
N PHE A 498 -16.95 -17.58 -16.10
CA PHE A 498 -17.70 -16.67 -15.23
C PHE A 498 -19.18 -16.62 -15.64
N ASN A 499 -19.44 -16.38 -16.93
CA ASN A 499 -20.77 -16.32 -17.52
C ASN A 499 -20.78 -17.02 -18.90
N ASN A 500 -21.98 -17.37 -19.38
CA ASN A 500 -22.15 -18.11 -20.63
C ASN A 500 -21.96 -17.26 -21.90
N GLU A 501 -22.04 -15.94 -21.77
CA GLU A 501 -21.93 -14.98 -22.88
C GLU A 501 -20.48 -14.76 -23.31
N ASN A 502 -19.58 -14.42 -22.36
CA ASN A 502 -18.19 -14.08 -22.66
C ASN A 502 -17.28 -15.30 -22.68
N ARG A 503 -17.68 -16.41 -22.02
CA ARG A 503 -16.94 -17.68 -21.97
C ARG A 503 -15.44 -17.51 -21.62
N ILE A 504 -15.15 -16.65 -20.65
CA ILE A 504 -13.79 -16.48 -20.11
C ILE A 504 -13.62 -17.39 -18.90
N THR A 505 -12.70 -18.35 -19.00
CA THR A 505 -12.32 -19.22 -17.89
C THR A 505 -11.59 -18.42 -16.81
N ASN A 506 -11.92 -18.68 -15.55
CA ASN A 506 -11.26 -17.99 -14.44
C ASN A 506 -11.15 -18.86 -13.19
N ILE A 507 -10.17 -18.56 -12.35
CA ILE A 507 -9.82 -19.35 -11.17
C ILE A 507 -10.91 -19.34 -10.09
N ILE A 508 -11.68 -18.26 -10.00
CA ILE A 508 -12.77 -18.12 -9.01
C ILE A 508 -13.89 -19.10 -9.37
N SER A 509 -14.33 -19.11 -10.63
CA SER A 509 -15.33 -20.07 -11.12
C SER A 509 -14.86 -21.52 -10.97
N ILE A 510 -13.59 -21.81 -11.21
CA ILE A 510 -13.05 -23.16 -11.00
C ILE A 510 -13.15 -23.56 -9.53
N TYR A 511 -12.72 -22.69 -8.62
CA TYR A 511 -12.81 -22.91 -7.18
C TYR A 511 -14.27 -23.14 -6.72
N ASP A 512 -15.18 -22.26 -7.13
CA ASP A 512 -16.61 -22.32 -6.79
C ASP A 512 -17.24 -23.64 -7.26
N MET A 513 -16.92 -24.09 -8.48
CA MET A 513 -17.48 -25.33 -9.04
C MET A 513 -16.90 -26.58 -8.37
N ILE A 514 -15.62 -26.57 -7.99
CA ILE A 514 -15.01 -27.67 -7.22
C ILE A 514 -15.70 -27.78 -5.85
N LEU A 515 -15.89 -26.66 -5.15
CA LEU A 515 -16.59 -26.66 -3.87
C LEU A 515 -18.04 -27.12 -3.99
N LEU A 516 -18.76 -26.62 -4.98
CA LEU A 516 -20.14 -27.01 -5.25
C LEU A 516 -20.24 -28.51 -5.52
N LYS A 517 -19.38 -29.05 -6.39
CA LYS A 517 -19.31 -30.50 -6.67
C LYS A 517 -19.02 -31.28 -5.38
N LYS A 518 -18.01 -30.87 -4.60
CA LYS A 518 -17.65 -31.49 -3.32
C LYS A 518 -18.84 -31.54 -2.33
N HIS A 519 -19.55 -30.42 -2.17
CA HIS A 519 -20.71 -30.33 -1.26
C HIS A 519 -21.91 -31.14 -1.73
N ASN A 520 -22.04 -31.39 -3.04
CA ASN A 520 -23.11 -32.22 -3.61
C ASN A 520 -22.72 -33.71 -3.76
N GLY A 521 -21.49 -34.09 -3.38
CA GLY A 521 -20.97 -35.45 -3.53
C GLY A 521 -20.68 -35.84 -4.99
N LEU A 522 -20.37 -34.86 -5.84
CA LEU A 522 -19.88 -35.06 -7.20
C LEU A 522 -18.36 -35.08 -7.19
N HIS A 523 -17.75 -36.00 -7.94
CA HIS A 523 -16.30 -36.11 -8.06
C HIS A 523 -15.82 -35.63 -9.42
N LEU A 524 -14.62 -35.05 -9.47
CA LEU A 524 -13.93 -34.81 -10.74
C LEU A 524 -13.27 -36.12 -11.19
N ASN A 525 -13.47 -36.48 -12.45
CA ASN A 525 -12.79 -37.65 -13.02
C ASN A 525 -11.33 -37.33 -13.39
N GLN A 526 -10.53 -38.37 -13.67
CA GLN A 526 -9.11 -38.22 -13.99
C GLN A 526 -8.84 -37.24 -15.15
N ARG A 527 -9.71 -37.24 -16.16
CA ARG A 527 -9.58 -36.35 -17.32
C ARG A 527 -9.81 -34.89 -16.92
N GLU A 528 -10.80 -34.63 -16.08
CA GLU A 528 -11.04 -33.30 -15.51
C GLU A 528 -9.86 -32.83 -14.67
N LEU A 529 -9.32 -33.69 -13.80
CA LEU A 529 -8.17 -33.36 -12.96
C LEU A 529 -6.93 -32.99 -13.79
N ASN A 530 -6.61 -33.80 -14.81
CA ASN A 530 -5.49 -33.52 -15.72
C ASN A 530 -5.68 -32.21 -16.50
N HIS A 531 -6.90 -31.92 -16.95
CA HIS A 531 -7.21 -30.65 -17.62
C HIS A 531 -7.05 -29.46 -16.68
N LEU A 532 -7.57 -29.55 -15.45
CA LEU A 532 -7.44 -28.51 -14.45
C LEU A 532 -5.98 -28.27 -14.04
N GLU A 533 -5.16 -29.31 -13.97
CA GLU A 533 -3.72 -29.18 -13.70
C GLU A 533 -3.03 -28.36 -14.81
N SER A 534 -3.31 -28.69 -16.07
CA SER A 534 -2.80 -27.95 -17.23
C SER A 534 -3.28 -26.49 -17.22
N LEU A 535 -4.57 -26.29 -16.96
CA LEU A 535 -5.17 -24.96 -16.89
C LEU A 535 -4.58 -24.12 -15.75
N LEU A 536 -4.40 -24.70 -14.56
CA LEU A 536 -3.78 -24.01 -13.44
C LEU A 536 -2.35 -23.56 -13.77
N LYS A 537 -1.56 -24.37 -14.48
CA LYS A 537 -0.23 -23.97 -14.97
C LYS A 537 -0.31 -22.77 -15.92
N GLN A 538 -1.34 -22.71 -16.78
CA GLN A 538 -1.58 -21.55 -17.65
C GLN A 538 -1.98 -20.29 -16.86
N HIS A 539 -2.70 -20.44 -15.74
CA HIS A 539 -3.00 -19.33 -14.84
C HIS A 539 -1.78 -18.86 -14.01
N GLN A 540 -0.71 -19.66 -13.91
CA GLN A 540 0.48 -19.36 -13.10
C GLN A 540 1.63 -18.73 -13.92
N GLU A 541 1.70 -19.01 -15.22
CA GLU A 541 2.71 -18.54 -16.19
C GLU A 541 4.16 -18.41 -15.64
N LYS A 542 4.94 -17.43 -16.13
CA LYS A 542 6.37 -17.23 -15.83
C LYS A 542 6.64 -16.80 -14.39
N HIS A 543 5.66 -16.21 -13.72
CA HIS A 543 5.81 -15.65 -12.39
C HIS A 543 5.39 -16.61 -11.28
N GLY A 544 4.78 -17.75 -11.60
CA GLY A 544 4.29 -18.76 -10.66
C GLY A 544 3.11 -18.35 -9.79
N ALA A 545 2.66 -17.09 -9.86
CA ALA A 545 1.53 -16.56 -9.11
C ALA A 545 0.22 -16.81 -9.87
N THR A 546 -0.87 -17.13 -9.16
CA THR A 546 -2.14 -17.48 -9.81
C THR A 546 -2.98 -16.25 -10.13
N PHE A 547 -3.15 -15.99 -11.43
CA PHE A 547 -4.00 -14.93 -11.97
C PHE A 547 -5.45 -15.40 -12.09
N MET A 548 -6.40 -14.46 -11.97
CA MET A 548 -7.82 -14.71 -12.10
C MET A 548 -8.18 -15.31 -13.45
N THR A 549 -7.69 -14.73 -14.54
CA THR A 549 -7.83 -15.24 -15.92
C THR A 549 -6.46 -15.64 -16.48
N ILE A 550 -6.44 -16.38 -17.59
CA ILE A 550 -5.18 -16.66 -18.30
C ILE A 550 -4.60 -15.34 -18.81
N PRO A 551 -3.32 -15.01 -18.50
CA PRO A 551 -2.72 -13.75 -18.94
C PRO A 551 -2.71 -13.56 -20.45
N SER A 552 -3.21 -12.41 -20.90
CA SER A 552 -3.08 -11.97 -22.29
C SER A 552 -2.11 -10.79 -22.38
N TYR A 553 -0.92 -11.07 -22.91
CA TYR A 553 0.19 -10.09 -23.05
C TYR A 553 -0.08 -8.99 -24.09
N ASN A 554 -1.19 -9.04 -24.81
CA ASN A 554 -1.58 -8.04 -25.79
C ASN A 554 -2.38 -6.87 -25.19
N THR A 555 -2.52 -6.83 -23.85
CA THR A 555 -3.16 -5.72 -23.16
C THR A 555 -2.22 -4.51 -23.15
N LYS A 556 -2.65 -3.40 -23.79
CA LYS A 556 -1.96 -2.10 -23.78
C LYS A 556 -1.66 -1.56 -22.37
N ASN A 557 -2.18 -2.19 -21.31
CA ASN A 557 -1.96 -1.82 -19.93
C ASN A 557 -1.75 -3.05 -19.02
N LEU A 558 -0.58 -3.69 -19.17
CA LEU A 558 -0.15 -4.83 -18.36
C LEU A 558 -0.26 -4.55 -16.85
N GLN A 559 -0.06 -3.31 -16.41
CA GLN A 559 -0.21 -2.93 -15.01
C GLN A 559 -1.65 -3.07 -14.49
N LEU A 560 -2.62 -2.50 -15.21
CA LEU A 560 -4.04 -2.63 -14.83
C LEU A 560 -4.49 -4.09 -14.88
N TYR A 561 -3.93 -4.88 -15.80
CA TYR A 561 -4.17 -6.32 -15.83
C TYR A 561 -3.67 -6.98 -14.54
N TYR A 562 -2.42 -6.76 -14.14
CA TYR A 562 -1.88 -7.37 -12.93
C TYR A 562 -2.64 -6.95 -11.66
N GLN A 563 -2.98 -5.67 -11.53
CA GLN A 563 -3.73 -5.15 -10.37
C GLN A 563 -5.15 -5.71 -10.26
N SER A 564 -5.81 -6.02 -11.39
CA SER A 564 -7.18 -6.56 -11.38
C SER A 564 -7.23 -8.09 -11.33
N GLN A 565 -6.17 -8.77 -11.76
CA GLN A 565 -6.16 -10.22 -11.92
C GLN A 565 -5.36 -10.96 -10.85
N LEU A 566 -4.44 -10.30 -10.14
CA LEU A 566 -3.65 -10.93 -9.09
C LEU A 566 -4.00 -10.34 -7.73
N THR A 567 -4.64 -11.16 -6.89
CA THR A 567 -5.05 -10.79 -5.53
C THR A 567 -4.73 -11.89 -4.53
N LEU A 568 -4.80 -11.60 -3.23
CA LEU A 568 -4.71 -12.63 -2.18
C LEU A 568 -5.76 -13.73 -2.35
N GLU A 569 -6.97 -13.38 -2.80
CA GLU A 569 -8.05 -14.33 -3.09
C GLU A 569 -7.68 -15.29 -4.24
N THR A 570 -7.14 -14.77 -5.34
CA THR A 570 -6.79 -15.61 -6.51
C THR A 570 -5.58 -16.50 -6.21
N ILE A 571 -4.65 -16.03 -5.40
CA ILE A 571 -3.52 -16.83 -4.91
C ILE A 571 -4.02 -17.99 -4.04
N TYR A 572 -4.88 -17.71 -3.05
CA TYR A 572 -5.46 -18.74 -2.20
C TYR A 572 -6.21 -19.80 -3.03
N TYR A 573 -7.06 -19.37 -3.97
CA TYR A 573 -7.79 -20.30 -4.84
C TYR A 573 -6.86 -21.15 -5.69
N GLY A 574 -5.78 -20.57 -6.23
CA GLY A 574 -4.76 -21.33 -6.93
C GLY A 574 -4.11 -22.43 -6.09
N ILE A 575 -3.78 -22.13 -4.83
CA ILE A 575 -3.21 -23.10 -3.88
C ILE A 575 -4.23 -24.19 -3.55
N PHE A 576 -5.47 -23.81 -3.26
CA PHE A 576 -6.54 -24.76 -2.96
C PHE A 576 -6.78 -25.73 -4.12
N ILE A 577 -6.88 -25.21 -5.36
CA ILE A 577 -7.10 -26.03 -6.55
C ILE A 577 -5.91 -26.97 -6.77
N ASN A 578 -4.68 -26.49 -6.61
CA ASN A 578 -3.49 -27.33 -6.71
C ASN A 578 -3.51 -28.48 -5.69
N GLN A 579 -3.82 -28.19 -4.43
CA GLN A 579 -3.92 -29.20 -3.38
C GLN A 579 -5.03 -30.21 -3.68
N TYR A 580 -6.21 -29.73 -4.09
CA TYR A 580 -7.32 -30.60 -4.47
C TYR A 580 -6.93 -31.55 -5.61
N ILE A 581 -6.24 -31.05 -6.64
CA ILE A 581 -5.75 -31.88 -7.75
C ILE A 581 -4.80 -32.95 -7.23
N LEU A 582 -3.81 -32.59 -6.40
CA LEU A 582 -2.82 -33.54 -5.88
C LEU A 582 -3.42 -34.61 -4.95
N GLU A 583 -4.48 -34.28 -4.21
CA GLU A 583 -5.17 -35.23 -3.33
C GLU A 583 -6.05 -36.23 -4.09
N ASN A 584 -6.38 -35.95 -5.35
CA ASN A 584 -7.33 -36.73 -6.14
C ASN A 584 -6.75 -37.30 -7.46
N LEU A 585 -5.51 -36.94 -7.83
CA LEU A 585 -4.69 -37.60 -8.86
C LEU A 585 -3.96 -38.81 -8.28
#